data_AF-A0A199V0I7-F1
#
_entry.id   AF-A0A199V0I7-F1
#
_cell.length_a   1.000
_cell.length_b   1.000
_cell.length_c   1.000
_cell.angle_alpha   90.00
_cell.angle_beta   90.00
_cell.angle_gamma   90.00
#
_symmetry.space_group_name_H-M   'P 1'
#
loop_
_entity.id
_entity.type
_entity.pdbx_description
1 polymer ?
#
loop_
_entity_poly.entity_id
_entity_poly.type
_entity_poly.pdbx_seq_one_letter_code
_entity_poly.pdbx_strand_id
1 'polypeptide(L)'
;MANVSATSIRLGSPFTPMSYTKAKPETVKKVMEIVKKQLALSDDVALTPESKLSVLGADSLDTVEIVMGLEEEFGISVEEDNSQNITTVQEAADLIEKLVQKKSEAAN
;
A
#
# COMPACT_ATOMS: atom_id res chain seq x y z
N MET A 1 -46.89 -28.37 8.00
CA MET A 1 -45.46 -28.53 8.35
C MET A 1 -44.65 -27.71 7.35
N ALA A 2 -44.27 -26.48 7.71
CA ALA A 2 -43.43 -25.64 6.87
C ALA A 2 -41.98 -25.79 7.35
N ASN A 3 -41.14 -26.40 6.52
CA ASN A 3 -39.71 -26.54 6.76
C ASN A 3 -39.06 -25.16 6.64
N VAL A 4 -38.64 -24.59 7.76
CA VAL A 4 -37.72 -23.46 7.80
C VAL A 4 -36.32 -24.03 7.58
N SER A 5 -35.89 -24.08 6.32
CA SER A 5 -34.48 -24.35 6.01
C SER A 5 -33.71 -23.07 6.31
N ALA A 6 -33.04 -23.06 7.46
CA ALA A 6 -32.10 -22.03 7.84
C ALA A 6 -30.92 -22.05 6.86
N THR A 7 -31.01 -21.24 5.80
CA THR A 7 -29.85 -20.88 4.99
C THR A 7 -28.91 -20.09 5.89
N SER A 8 -27.91 -20.78 6.43
CA SER A 8 -26.73 -20.16 7.04
C SER A 8 -26.07 -19.25 6.01
N ILE A 9 -26.50 -17.98 6.01
CA ILE A 9 -25.72 -16.88 5.48
C ILE A 9 -24.47 -16.85 6.34
N ARG A 10 -23.37 -17.43 5.84
CA ARG A 10 -22.06 -17.11 6.39
C ARG A 10 -21.86 -15.63 6.10
N LEU A 11 -22.07 -14.84 7.14
CA LEU A 11 -21.69 -13.46 7.30
C LEU A 11 -20.23 -13.36 6.85
N GLY A 12 -20.03 -13.03 5.57
CA GLY A 12 -18.75 -12.53 5.10
C GLY A 12 -18.42 -11.37 6.00
N SER A 13 -17.27 -11.46 6.67
CA SER A 13 -16.72 -10.46 7.56
C SER A 13 -17.01 -9.06 7.02
N PRO A 14 -17.34 -8.07 7.86
CA PRO A 14 -17.46 -6.71 7.39
C PRO A 14 -16.17 -6.38 6.67
N PHE A 15 -16.24 -6.20 5.35
CA PHE A 15 -15.20 -5.55 4.59
C PHE A 15 -15.19 -4.14 5.17
N THR A 16 -14.39 -3.95 6.22
CA THR A 16 -14.15 -2.64 6.78
C THR A 16 -13.75 -1.79 5.60
N PRO A 17 -14.45 -0.67 5.32
CA PRO A 17 -13.94 0.26 4.32
C PRO A 17 -12.60 0.73 4.89
N MET A 18 -11.51 0.17 4.36
CA MET A 18 -10.16 0.63 4.64
C MET A 18 -10.16 2.06 4.14
N SER A 19 -10.43 3.00 5.04
CA SER A 19 -10.47 4.42 4.78
C SER A 19 -9.05 4.85 4.50
N TYR A 20 -8.64 4.77 3.23
CA TYR A 20 -7.26 5.00 2.79
C TYR A 20 -7.27 6.01 1.63
N THR A 21 -7.69 7.24 1.94
CA THR A 21 -7.41 8.41 1.10
C THR A 21 -6.99 9.55 2.02
N LYS A 22 -5.76 9.47 2.52
CA LYS A 22 -5.05 10.56 3.21
C LYS A 22 -3.76 10.96 2.47
N ALA A 23 -3.16 10.07 1.69
CA ALA A 23 -1.99 10.37 0.87
C ALA A 23 -2.28 11.42 -0.21
N LYS A 24 -1.32 12.33 -0.43
CA LYS A 24 -1.40 13.26 -1.55
C LYS A 24 -1.27 12.51 -2.88
N PRO A 25 -1.95 12.98 -3.96
CA PRO A 25 -1.82 12.35 -5.27
C PRO A 25 -0.38 12.38 -5.81
N GLU A 26 0.43 13.36 -5.38
CA GLU A 26 1.85 13.44 -5.72
C GLU A 26 2.66 12.31 -5.06
N THR A 27 2.39 12.02 -3.78
CA THR A 27 3.02 10.92 -3.04
C THR A 27 2.69 9.58 -3.67
N VAL A 28 1.41 9.36 -4.00
CA VAL A 28 0.97 8.14 -4.70
C VAL A 28 1.69 7.97 -6.04
N LYS A 29 1.82 9.03 -6.83
CA LYS A 29 2.56 9.00 -8.11
C LYS A 29 4.02 8.64 -7.92
N LYS A 30 4.71 9.28 -6.97
CA LYS A 30 6.11 8.95 -6.65
C LYS A 30 6.28 7.50 -6.22
N VAL A 31 5.38 6.99 -5.38
CA VAL A 31 5.40 5.59 -4.95
C VAL A 31 5.24 4.67 -6.16
N MET A 32 4.30 4.96 -7.06
CA MET A 32 4.14 4.20 -8.30
C MET A 32 5.38 4.24 -9.18
N GLU A 33 6.03 5.39 -9.33
CA GLU A 33 7.27 5.54 -10.11
C GLU A 33 8.40 4.68 -9.54
N ILE A 34 8.59 4.68 -8.22
CA ILE A 34 9.59 3.84 -7.55
C ILE A 34 9.27 2.36 -7.76
N VAL A 35 8.02 1.96 -7.56
CA VAL A 35 7.58 0.57 -7.79
C VAL A 35 7.82 0.16 -9.25
N LYS A 36 7.49 0.99 -10.24
CA LYS A 36 7.77 0.72 -11.65
C LYS A 36 9.26 0.53 -11.90
N LYS A 37 10.07 1.41 -11.33
CA LYS A 37 11.52 1.39 -11.52
C LYS A 37 12.15 0.13 -10.92
N GLN A 38 11.77 -0.25 -9.71
CA GLN A 38 12.31 -1.45 -9.05
C GLN A 38 11.83 -2.74 -9.72
N LEU A 39 10.55 -2.81 -10.10
CA LEU A 39 10.00 -3.98 -10.78
C LEU A 39 10.26 -3.98 -12.31
N ALA A 40 11.03 -3.02 -12.82
CA ALA A 40 11.30 -2.82 -14.25
C ALA A 40 10.03 -2.89 -15.12
N LEU A 41 8.92 -2.33 -14.63
CA LEU A 41 7.63 -2.31 -15.34
C LEU A 41 7.66 -1.26 -16.45
N SER A 42 7.13 -1.61 -17.62
CA SER A 42 6.96 -0.67 -18.72
C SER A 42 6.02 0.49 -18.35
N ASP A 43 6.22 1.65 -18.98
CA ASP A 43 5.37 2.82 -18.78
C ASP A 43 3.89 2.56 -19.15
N ASP A 44 3.65 1.65 -20.11
CA ASP A 44 2.33 1.16 -20.52
C ASP A 44 1.58 0.41 -19.40
N VAL A 45 2.27 -0.05 -18.35
CA VAL A 45 1.62 -0.69 -17.20
C VAL A 45 0.87 0.39 -16.41
N ALA A 46 -0.46 0.33 -16.50
CA ALA A 46 -1.36 1.16 -15.72
C ALA A 46 -1.34 0.68 -14.26
N LEU A 47 -0.58 1.38 -13.42
CA LEU A 47 -0.58 1.19 -11.98
C LEU A 47 -1.72 1.97 -11.33
N THR A 48 -2.51 1.26 -10.53
CA THR A 48 -3.58 1.86 -9.73
C THR A 48 -3.19 1.84 -8.27
N PRO A 49 -3.73 2.75 -7.44
CA PRO A 49 -3.49 2.73 -6.00
C PRO A 49 -3.93 1.39 -5.36
N GLU A 50 -4.98 0.76 -5.91
CA GLU A 50 -5.46 -0.55 -5.48
C GLU A 50 -4.61 -1.73 -5.99
N SER A 51 -3.61 -1.46 -6.83
CA SER A 51 -2.71 -2.50 -7.34
C SER A 51 -1.88 -3.07 -6.19
N LYS A 52 -1.84 -4.40 -6.14
CA LYS A 52 -1.06 -5.14 -5.15
C LYS A 52 0.36 -5.35 -5.63
N LEU A 53 1.35 -5.12 -4.77
CA LEU A 53 2.77 -5.33 -5.07
C LEU A 53 3.03 -6.77 -5.54
N SER A 54 2.44 -7.75 -4.86
CA SER A 54 2.58 -9.17 -5.24
C SER A 54 1.97 -9.50 -6.62
N VAL A 55 0.94 -8.77 -7.06
CA VAL A 55 0.32 -8.97 -8.40
C VAL A 55 1.18 -8.36 -9.51
N LEU A 56 1.95 -7.33 -9.17
CA LEU A 56 2.90 -6.69 -10.06
C LEU A 56 4.20 -7.50 -10.23
N GLY A 57 4.34 -8.60 -9.47
CA GLY A 57 5.52 -9.45 -9.49
C GLY A 57 6.58 -9.05 -8.46
N ALA A 58 6.24 -8.20 -7.47
CA ALA A 58 7.14 -7.95 -6.35
C ALA A 58 7.24 -9.20 -5.48
N ASP A 59 8.44 -9.74 -5.35
CA ASP A 59 8.78 -10.78 -4.39
C ASP A 59 9.21 -10.16 -3.04
N SER A 60 9.55 -11.00 -2.07
CA SER A 60 10.02 -10.55 -0.75
C SER A 60 11.27 -9.66 -0.83
N LEU A 61 12.15 -9.88 -1.82
CA LEU A 61 13.35 -9.05 -2.01
C LEU A 61 12.99 -7.70 -2.64
N ASP A 62 12.16 -7.70 -3.68
CA ASP A 62 11.73 -6.47 -4.35
C ASP A 62 10.98 -5.55 -3.39
N THR A 63 10.18 -6.11 -2.50
CA THR A 63 9.46 -5.35 -1.47
C THR A 63 10.43 -4.59 -0.55
N VAL A 64 11.54 -5.22 -0.15
CA VAL A 64 12.59 -4.58 0.65
C VAL A 64 13.25 -3.43 -0.13
N GLU A 65 13.60 -3.65 -1.41
CA GLU A 65 14.23 -2.63 -2.25
C GLU A 65 13.30 -1.44 -2.55
N ILE A 66 12.00 -1.71 -2.75
CA ILE A 66 10.97 -0.68 -2.91
C ILE A 66 10.87 0.16 -1.64
N VAL A 67 10.78 -0.48 -0.47
CA VAL A 67 10.66 0.22 0.81
C VAL A 67 11.88 1.08 1.09
N MET A 68 13.09 0.55 0.86
CA MET A 68 14.33 1.32 1.01
C MET A 68 14.36 2.53 0.06
N GLY A 69 13.92 2.36 -1.20
CA GLY A 69 13.82 3.47 -2.15
C GLY A 69 12.82 4.55 -1.73
N LEU A 70 11.70 4.14 -1.12
CA LEU A 70 10.70 5.07 -0.56
C LEU A 70 11.24 5.81 0.67
N GLU A 71 11.95 5.12 1.55
CA GLU A 71 12.60 5.73 2.72
C GLU A 71 13.61 6.81 2.30
N GLU A 72 14.44 6.52 1.30
CA GLU A 72 15.43 7.46 0.80
C GLU A 72 14.79 8.64 0.06
N GLU A 73 13.84 8.40 -0.85
CA GLU A 73 13.17 9.45 -1.64
C GLU A 73 12.41 10.45 -0.76
N PHE A 74 11.73 9.97 0.28
CA PHE A 74 10.95 10.81 1.19
C PHE A 74 11.71 11.20 2.46
N GLY A 75 12.90 10.65 2.66
CA GLY A 75 13.72 10.83 3.85
C GLY A 75 13.00 10.38 5.12
N ILE A 76 12.26 9.28 5.10
CA ILE A 76 11.54 8.74 6.27
C ILE A 76 12.16 7.41 6.72
N SER A 77 11.67 6.89 7.85
CA SER A 77 11.99 5.54 8.29
C SER A 77 10.70 4.77 8.50
N VAL A 78 10.56 3.68 7.75
CA VAL A 78 9.47 2.72 7.79
C VAL A 78 9.95 1.52 8.60
N GLU A 79 9.21 1.17 9.65
CA GLU A 79 9.55 -0.02 10.42
C GLU A 79 9.28 -1.29 9.60
N GLU A 80 10.07 -2.34 9.82
CA GLU A 80 9.95 -3.60 9.09
C GLU A 80 8.56 -4.24 9.22
N ASP A 81 7.96 -4.20 10.41
CA ASP A 81 6.58 -4.67 10.62
C ASP A 81 5.56 -3.91 9.77
N ASN A 82 5.76 -2.59 9.59
CA ASN A 82 4.89 -1.76 8.77
C ASN A 82 5.11 -2.06 7.28
N SER A 83 6.36 -2.22 6.84
CA SER A 83 6.68 -2.52 5.45
C SER A 83 6.17 -3.90 5.01
N GLN A 84 6.21 -4.90 5.89
CA GLN A 84 5.65 -6.23 5.63
C GLN A 84 4.10 -6.24 5.59
N ASN A 85 3.45 -5.25 6.20
CA ASN A 85 2.00 -5.08 6.12
C ASN A 85 1.55 -4.33 4.85
N ILE A 86 2.47 -3.75 4.07
CA ILE A 86 2.13 -3.07 2.82
C ILE A 86 1.79 -4.11 1.76
N THR A 87 0.53 -4.18 1.35
CA THR A 87 0.09 -5.08 0.28
C THR A 87 -0.21 -4.35 -1.02
N THR A 88 -0.62 -3.09 -0.92
CA THR A 88 -1.03 -2.24 -2.05
C THR A 88 -0.19 -0.96 -2.15
N VAL A 89 -0.17 -0.38 -3.34
CA VAL A 89 0.49 0.91 -3.60
C VAL A 89 -0.12 2.02 -2.76
N GLN A 90 -1.44 2.02 -2.57
CA GLN A 90 -2.12 2.99 -1.72
C GLN A 90 -1.69 2.85 -0.26
N GLU A 91 -1.63 1.62 0.27
CA GLU A 91 -1.17 1.37 1.63
C GLU A 91 0.24 1.91 1.86
N ALA A 92 1.15 1.69 0.91
CA ALA A 92 2.47 2.29 0.95
C ALA A 92 2.36 3.81 1.00
N ALA A 93 1.64 4.42 0.06
CA ALA A 93 1.56 5.87 -0.09
C ALA A 93 1.02 6.59 1.15
N ASP A 94 -0.06 6.13 1.79
CA ASP A 94 -0.52 6.83 2.99
C ASP A 94 0.36 6.57 4.21
N LEU A 95 1.05 5.43 4.26
CA LEU A 95 2.04 5.19 5.30
C LEU A 95 3.22 6.16 5.16
N ILE A 96 3.74 6.33 3.94
CA ILE A 96 4.77 7.31 3.62
C ILE A 96 4.29 8.72 4.01
N GLU A 97 3.11 9.15 3.55
CA GLU A 97 2.58 10.49 3.84
C GLU A 97 2.46 10.73 5.36
N LYS A 98 1.99 9.73 6.10
CA LYS A 98 1.86 9.81 7.56
C LYS A 98 3.21 9.97 8.25
N LEU A 99 4.24 9.27 7.78
CA LEU A 99 5.59 9.37 8.32
C LEU A 99 6.26 10.70 7.95
N VAL A 100 6.06 11.18 6.72
CA VAL A 100 6.54 12.50 6.27
C VAL A 100 5.94 13.61 7.13
N GLN A 101 4.61 13.57 7.35
CA GLN A 101 3.90 14.51 8.21
C GLN A 101 4.45 14.46 9.65
N LYS A 102 4.59 13.26 10.23
CA LYS A 102 5.10 13.06 11.59
C LYS A 102 6.56 13.54 11.74
N LYS A 103 7.40 13.32 10.73
CA LYS A 103 8.79 13.79 10.71
C LYS A 103 8.86 15.32 10.64
N SER A 104 8.01 15.95 9.82
CA SER A 104 7.94 17.41 9.73
C SER A 104 7.48 18.06 11.03
N GLU A 105 6.61 17.40 11.80
CA GLU A 105 6.14 17.89 13.11
C GLU A 105 7.20 17.75 14.21
N ALA A 106 8.05 16.72 14.16
CA ALA A 106 9.11 16.50 15.15
C ALA A 106 10.35 17.39 14.96
N ALA A 107 10.49 18.03 13.79
CA ALA A 107 11.63 18.90 13.46
C ALA A 107 11.36 20.40 13.71
N ASN A 108 10.17 20.77 14.20
CA ASN A 108 9.76 22.14 14.55
C ASN A 108 9.67 22.29 16.07
#